data_AF-A0A9D5VTV7-F1
#
_entry.id   AF-A0A9D5VTV7-F1
#
_cell.length_a   1.000
_cell.length_b   1.000
_cell.length_c   1.000
_cell.angle_alpha   90.00
_cell.angle_beta   90.00
_cell.angle_gamma   90.00
#
_symmetry.space_group_name_H-M   'P 1'
#
loop_
_entity.id
_entity.type
_entity.pdbx_description
1 polymer ?
#
loop_
_entity_poly.entity_id
_entity_poly.type
_entity_poly.pdbx_seq_one_letter_code
_entity_poly.pdbx_strand_id
1 'polypeptide(L)'
;MKQEKLQNEFILHFVIRFIPIIFSLLFLVMGLFAFHKLPRLISCFYIALLTSCLTMMALLYSLTTYYRNISSAIPLLLVILIVYLFSTGGLPVILTIYITPTLLYCLIMLVYSYPIQLYMSNQITAMVVFSILFYFQEKMRYKEFRAERISEYEKRRSRNLLNLILPGKILKELDENGCSEPVLYESASILFTDFVNFTKICENFSPKELLNELDIIFSAFDLIVEKHGLQKIKTIGDAYMCTGGIPEVNKSHAKDCIHCAIDFISYMKNYAEVKKKNGLPFWEIRIGINSGKVIAGIIGEKFFAYDIWGDSVNVASRMESASEPSKINVSQSTYDLVKTDFRFINRGKNLIKGKGEMSMYFVQTD
;
A
#
# COMPACT_ATOMS: atom_id res chain seq x y z
N MET A 1 81.23 -12.61 -6.40
CA MET A 1 80.53 -12.58 -7.71
C MET A 1 79.60 -13.76 -7.99
N LYS A 2 80.02 -15.03 -8.00
CA LYS A 2 79.10 -16.16 -8.31
C LYS A 2 78.06 -16.45 -7.21
N GLN A 3 78.44 -16.34 -5.92
CA GLN A 3 77.52 -16.56 -4.79
C GLN A 3 76.49 -15.43 -4.61
N GLU A 4 76.90 -14.17 -4.74
CA GLU A 4 75.97 -13.02 -4.74
C GLU A 4 74.93 -13.10 -5.86
N LYS A 5 75.32 -13.55 -7.05
CA LYS A 5 74.41 -13.72 -8.19
C LYS A 5 73.38 -14.81 -7.92
N LEU A 6 73.80 -15.91 -7.28
CA LEU A 6 72.92 -17.02 -6.89
C LEU A 6 71.95 -16.62 -5.77
N GLN A 7 72.42 -15.80 -4.82
CA GLN A 7 71.60 -15.31 -3.70
C GLN A 7 70.57 -14.27 -4.18
N ASN A 8 70.95 -13.39 -5.12
CA ASN A 8 70.02 -12.44 -5.76
C ASN A 8 69.01 -13.16 -6.66
N GLU A 9 69.39 -14.21 -7.40
CA GLU A 9 68.43 -15.02 -8.16
C GLU A 9 67.46 -15.76 -7.24
N PHE A 10 67.91 -16.25 -6.08
CA PHE A 10 67.05 -16.93 -5.13
C PHE A 10 66.05 -15.98 -4.48
N ILE A 11 66.49 -14.79 -4.06
CA ILE A 11 65.60 -13.75 -3.51
C ILE A 11 64.61 -13.30 -4.58
N LEU A 12 65.05 -13.09 -5.82
CA LEU A 12 64.19 -12.72 -6.94
C LEU A 12 63.14 -13.81 -7.21
N HIS A 13 63.53 -15.09 -7.22
CA HIS A 13 62.60 -16.21 -7.37
C HIS A 13 61.61 -16.33 -6.22
N PHE A 14 62.03 -16.07 -4.99
CA PHE A 14 61.18 -16.11 -3.80
C PHE A 14 60.15 -14.98 -3.81
N VAL A 15 60.60 -13.75 -4.06
CA VAL A 15 59.76 -12.53 -4.17
C VAL A 15 58.74 -12.71 -5.30
N ILE A 16 59.16 -13.19 -6.47
CA ILE A 16 58.27 -13.37 -7.63
C ILE A 16 57.26 -14.51 -7.43
N ARG A 17 57.60 -15.59 -6.70
CA ARG A 17 56.65 -16.70 -6.49
C ARG A 17 55.67 -16.47 -5.36
N PHE A 18 56.13 -15.93 -4.22
CA PHE A 18 55.32 -15.93 -3.00
C PHE A 18 54.51 -14.67 -2.81
N ILE A 19 54.98 -13.51 -3.29
CA ILE A 19 54.22 -12.24 -3.17
C ILE A 19 52.89 -12.28 -3.94
N PRO A 20 52.80 -12.78 -5.19
CA PRO A 20 51.53 -12.94 -5.89
C PRO A 20 50.52 -13.82 -5.17
N ILE A 21 51.00 -14.89 -4.52
CA ILE A 21 50.15 -15.83 -3.79
C ILE A 21 49.62 -15.19 -2.51
N ILE A 22 50.46 -14.42 -1.81
CA ILE A 22 50.03 -13.68 -0.61
C ILE A 22 49.01 -12.60 -0.99
N PHE A 23 49.25 -11.84 -2.06
CA PHE A 23 48.28 -10.83 -2.53
C PHE A 23 46.98 -11.46 -3.03
N SER A 24 47.01 -12.58 -3.76
CA SER A 24 45.79 -13.26 -4.22
C SER A 24 44.95 -13.80 -3.07
N LEU A 25 45.59 -14.34 -2.02
CA LEU A 25 44.93 -14.74 -0.77
C LEU A 25 44.31 -13.53 -0.04
N LEU A 26 45.04 -12.42 0.06
CA LEU A 26 44.57 -11.21 0.77
C LEU A 26 43.39 -10.54 0.03
N PHE A 27 43.44 -10.52 -1.29
CA PHE A 27 42.34 -10.03 -2.13
C PHE A 27 41.13 -10.98 -2.17
N LEU A 28 41.33 -12.30 -2.08
CA LEU A 28 40.24 -13.26 -1.95
C LEU A 28 39.48 -13.07 -0.63
N VAL A 29 40.20 -12.80 0.47
CA VAL A 29 39.59 -12.47 1.77
C VAL A 29 38.80 -11.16 1.70
N MET A 30 39.34 -10.12 1.04
CA MET A 30 38.60 -8.86 0.83
C MET A 30 37.36 -9.03 -0.06
N GLY A 31 37.44 -9.85 -1.12
CA GLY A 31 36.31 -10.13 -2.01
C GLY A 31 35.16 -10.86 -1.30
N LEU A 32 35.47 -11.83 -0.44
CA LEU A 32 34.49 -12.50 0.41
C LEU A 32 33.83 -11.52 1.39
N PHE A 33 34.57 -10.55 1.91
CA PHE A 33 34.04 -9.51 2.80
C PHE A 33 33.12 -8.52 2.06
N ALA A 34 33.47 -8.16 0.82
CA ALA A 34 32.68 -7.25 -0.02
C ALA A 34 31.36 -7.88 -0.50
N PHE A 35 31.35 -9.18 -0.80
CA PHE A 35 30.16 -9.92 -1.23
C PHE A 35 29.02 -9.86 -0.22
N HIS A 36 29.35 -9.75 1.07
CA HIS A 36 28.37 -9.75 2.16
C HIS A 36 27.77 -8.35 2.44
N LYS A 37 28.40 -7.26 1.98
CA LYS A 37 27.99 -5.88 2.30
C LYS A 37 27.56 -5.02 1.11
N LEU A 38 27.88 -5.40 -0.14
CA LEU A 38 27.57 -4.57 -1.32
C LEU A 38 26.40 -5.11 -2.17
N PRO A 39 25.68 -4.23 -2.90
CA PRO A 39 24.66 -4.61 -3.87
C PRO A 39 25.19 -5.62 -4.90
N ARG A 40 24.39 -6.64 -5.25
CA ARG A 40 24.80 -7.80 -6.07
C ARG A 40 25.48 -7.43 -7.40
N LEU A 41 25.08 -6.32 -8.02
CA LEU A 41 25.67 -5.84 -9.29
C LEU A 41 27.13 -5.39 -9.12
N ILE A 42 27.44 -4.74 -7.99
CA ILE A 42 28.78 -4.24 -7.67
C ILE A 42 29.69 -5.40 -7.23
N SER A 43 29.13 -6.38 -6.52
CA SER A 43 29.87 -7.61 -6.17
C SER A 43 30.28 -8.41 -7.41
N CYS A 44 29.42 -8.53 -8.42
CA CYS A 44 29.77 -9.14 -9.70
C CYS A 44 30.86 -8.34 -10.45
N PHE A 45 30.79 -7.01 -10.43
CA PHE A 45 31.83 -6.14 -11.00
C PHE A 45 33.19 -6.36 -10.32
N TYR A 46 33.20 -6.45 -8.99
CA TYR A 46 34.42 -6.64 -8.20
C TYR A 46 35.05 -8.01 -8.45
N ILE A 47 34.23 -9.07 -8.55
CA ILE A 47 34.70 -10.43 -8.86
C ILE A 47 35.28 -10.50 -10.28
N ALA A 48 34.66 -9.83 -11.26
CA ALA A 48 35.17 -9.76 -12.63
C ALA A 48 36.50 -9.00 -12.72
N LEU A 49 36.66 -7.92 -11.94
CA LEU A 49 37.93 -7.20 -11.83
C LEU A 49 39.03 -8.13 -11.26
N LEU A 50 38.70 -8.88 -10.21
CA LEU A 50 39.60 -9.80 -9.50
C LEU A 50 40.08 -10.95 -10.40
N THR A 51 39.18 -11.57 -11.16
CA THR A 51 39.53 -12.63 -12.12
C THR A 51 40.32 -12.07 -13.30
N SER A 52 40.07 -10.83 -13.73
CA SER A 52 40.88 -10.16 -14.76
C SER A 52 42.31 -9.89 -14.27
N CYS A 53 42.50 -9.48 -13.00
CA CYS A 53 43.82 -9.26 -12.42
C CYS A 53 44.61 -10.56 -12.26
N LEU A 54 43.95 -11.64 -11.85
CA LEU A 54 44.58 -12.97 -11.73
C LEU A 54 45.00 -13.54 -13.08
N THR A 55 44.16 -13.40 -14.10
CA THR A 55 44.52 -13.82 -15.47
C THR A 55 45.63 -12.96 -16.05
N MET A 56 45.65 -11.65 -15.77
CA MET A 56 46.72 -10.74 -16.17
C MET A 56 48.06 -11.06 -15.48
N MET A 57 48.04 -11.41 -14.18
CA MET A 57 49.23 -11.93 -13.48
C MET A 57 49.72 -13.26 -14.05
N ALA A 58 48.82 -14.19 -14.35
CA ALA A 58 49.19 -15.47 -14.97
C ALA A 58 49.80 -15.28 -16.37
N LEU A 59 49.31 -14.28 -17.11
CA LEU A 59 49.86 -13.87 -18.40
C LEU A 59 51.24 -13.20 -18.25
N LEU A 60 51.41 -12.30 -17.27
CA LEU A 60 52.73 -11.71 -16.97
C LEU A 60 53.75 -12.79 -16.57
N TYR A 61 53.33 -13.80 -15.80
CA TYR A 61 54.15 -14.95 -15.45
C TYR A 61 54.58 -15.74 -16.69
N SER A 62 53.63 -16.05 -17.59
CA SER A 62 53.94 -16.75 -18.86
C SER A 62 54.79 -15.90 -19.80
N LEU A 63 54.66 -14.57 -19.76
CA LEU A 63 55.50 -13.64 -20.50
C LEU A 63 56.93 -13.59 -19.95
N THR A 64 57.13 -13.59 -18.63
CA THR A 64 58.49 -13.65 -18.03
C THR A 64 59.23 -14.95 -18.34
N THR A 65 58.51 -16.08 -18.50
CA THR A 65 59.11 -17.34 -18.95
C THR A 65 59.31 -17.41 -20.48
N TYR A 66 58.62 -16.56 -21.25
CA TYR A 66 58.61 -16.62 -22.71
C TYR A 66 59.40 -15.52 -23.43
N TYR A 67 59.67 -14.35 -22.83
CA TYR A 67 60.33 -13.20 -23.48
C TYR A 67 61.85 -13.33 -23.65
N ARG A 68 62.29 -14.38 -24.35
CA ARG A 68 63.44 -14.30 -25.26
C ARG A 68 62.89 -14.00 -26.66
N ASN A 69 62.59 -12.71 -26.89
CA ASN A 69 62.28 -11.99 -28.16
C ASN A 69 60.81 -11.62 -28.51
N ILE A 70 60.53 -10.31 -28.33
CA ILE A 70 59.77 -9.31 -29.14
C ILE A 70 58.31 -9.59 -29.63
N SER A 71 57.34 -8.80 -29.13
CA SER A 71 56.56 -7.78 -29.89
C SER A 71 55.54 -7.05 -28.98
N SER A 72 55.73 -5.74 -28.78
CA SER A 72 55.12 -4.93 -27.70
C SER A 72 53.84 -4.16 -28.07
N ALA A 73 53.13 -4.51 -29.15
CA ALA A 73 51.96 -3.74 -29.61
C ALA A 73 50.58 -4.33 -29.27
N ILE A 74 50.52 -5.61 -28.90
CA ILE A 74 49.26 -6.34 -28.65
C ILE A 74 48.59 -5.99 -27.30
N PRO A 75 49.31 -5.72 -26.19
CA PRO A 75 48.70 -5.43 -24.89
C PRO A 75 47.94 -4.10 -24.84
N LEU A 76 48.40 -3.09 -25.58
CA LEU A 76 47.81 -1.74 -25.56
C LEU A 76 46.42 -1.72 -26.23
N LEU A 77 46.26 -2.47 -27.33
CA LEU A 77 44.98 -2.64 -28.04
C LEU A 77 43.96 -3.45 -27.22
N LEU A 78 44.42 -4.43 -26.44
CA LEU A 78 43.55 -5.21 -25.54
C LEU A 78 43.05 -4.38 -24.35
N VAL A 79 43.87 -3.47 -23.81
CA VAL A 79 43.45 -2.59 -22.70
C VAL A 79 42.40 -1.57 -23.16
N ILE A 80 42.55 -1.00 -24.35
CA ILE A 80 41.55 -0.07 -24.93
C ILE A 80 40.22 -0.80 -25.21
N LEU A 81 40.29 -2.06 -25.68
CA LEU A 81 39.10 -2.90 -25.90
C LEU A 81 38.39 -3.24 -24.58
N ILE A 82 39.13 -3.54 -23.51
CA ILE A 82 38.58 -3.84 -22.19
C ILE A 82 37.86 -2.62 -21.59
N VAL A 83 38.39 -1.41 -21.77
CA VAL A 83 37.74 -0.17 -21.30
C VAL A 83 36.42 0.11 -22.05
N TYR A 84 36.34 -0.18 -23.35
CA TYR A 84 35.11 0.00 -24.14
C TYR A 84 33.99 -0.98 -23.72
N LEU A 85 34.36 -2.21 -23.35
CA LEU A 85 33.46 -3.26 -22.87
C LEU A 85 32.81 -2.99 -21.52
N PHE A 86 33.39 -2.09 -20.72
CA PHE A 86 32.87 -1.72 -19.42
C PHE A 86 31.76 -0.64 -19.46
N SER A 87 31.40 -0.08 -20.62
CA SER A 87 30.46 1.06 -20.68
C SER A 87 28.99 0.77 -21.00
N THR A 88 28.58 -0.46 -21.37
CA THR A 88 27.16 -0.73 -21.73
C THR A 88 26.62 -2.07 -21.22
N GLY A 89 25.36 -2.07 -20.77
CA GLY A 89 24.69 -3.09 -19.95
C GLY A 89 24.63 -4.52 -20.51
N GLY A 90 24.25 -5.46 -19.64
CA GLY A 90 24.66 -6.89 -19.61
C GLY A 90 24.49 -7.85 -20.80
N LEU A 91 24.04 -7.45 -21.99
CA LEU A 91 23.99 -8.33 -23.17
C LEU A 91 25.37 -8.46 -23.87
N PRO A 92 26.10 -7.36 -24.15
CA PRO A 92 27.47 -7.38 -24.66
C PRO A 92 28.51 -8.07 -23.76
N VAL A 93 28.30 -8.18 -22.45
CA VAL A 93 29.25 -8.86 -21.53
C VAL A 93 29.34 -10.36 -21.83
N ILE A 94 28.21 -11.00 -22.16
CA ILE A 94 28.17 -12.42 -22.51
C ILE A 94 28.90 -12.63 -23.84
N LEU A 95 28.57 -11.85 -24.87
CA LEU A 95 29.21 -11.94 -26.18
C LEU A 95 30.74 -11.77 -26.09
N THR A 96 31.20 -10.89 -25.21
CA THR A 96 32.63 -10.56 -25.13
C THR A 96 33.42 -11.55 -24.32
N ILE A 97 32.83 -12.20 -23.32
CA ILE A 97 33.41 -13.36 -22.62
C ILE A 97 33.52 -14.57 -23.55
N TYR A 98 32.66 -14.76 -24.55
CA TYR A 98 32.77 -15.88 -25.50
C TYR A 98 33.67 -15.57 -26.70
N ILE A 99 33.56 -14.38 -27.27
CA ILE A 99 34.28 -14.02 -28.50
C ILE A 99 35.77 -13.79 -28.23
N THR A 100 36.12 -13.16 -27.12
CA THR A 100 37.53 -12.79 -26.85
C THR A 100 38.46 -13.97 -26.54
N PRO A 101 38.07 -14.99 -25.73
CA PRO A 101 38.90 -16.18 -25.53
C PRO A 101 38.96 -17.05 -26.77
N THR A 102 37.90 -17.04 -27.59
CA THR A 102 37.86 -17.78 -28.85
C THR A 102 38.81 -17.18 -29.89
N LEU A 103 38.85 -15.87 -30.02
CA LEU A 103 39.83 -15.18 -30.86
C LEU A 103 41.27 -15.37 -30.35
N LEU A 104 41.50 -15.27 -29.04
CA LEU A 104 42.81 -15.47 -28.44
C LEU A 104 43.29 -16.92 -28.61
N TYR A 105 42.40 -17.90 -28.47
CA TYR A 105 42.71 -19.30 -28.70
C TYR A 105 42.98 -19.62 -30.17
N CYS A 106 42.20 -19.07 -31.12
CA CYS A 106 42.50 -19.18 -32.54
C CYS A 106 43.89 -18.65 -32.90
N LEU A 107 44.33 -17.58 -32.22
CA LEU A 107 45.65 -16.98 -32.40
C LEU A 107 46.77 -17.85 -31.78
N ILE A 108 46.53 -18.49 -30.62
CA ILE A 108 47.44 -19.46 -30.00
C ILE A 108 47.54 -20.75 -30.83
N MET A 109 46.44 -21.21 -31.42
CA MET A 109 46.39 -22.36 -32.32
C MET A 109 47.21 -22.14 -33.60
N LEU A 110 47.15 -20.94 -34.17
CA LEU A 110 47.92 -20.54 -35.36
C LEU A 110 49.44 -20.58 -35.10
N VAL A 111 49.87 -20.32 -33.86
CA VAL A 111 51.29 -20.18 -33.49
C VAL A 111 51.88 -21.44 -32.84
N TYR A 112 51.07 -22.24 -32.11
CA TYR A 112 51.59 -23.30 -31.22
C TYR A 112 51.00 -24.70 -31.41
N SER A 113 50.10 -24.93 -32.38
CA SER A 113 49.56 -26.27 -32.71
C SER A 113 48.95 -27.04 -31.53
N TYR A 114 48.15 -26.38 -30.69
CA TYR A 114 47.49 -26.98 -29.50
C TYR A 114 46.38 -27.97 -29.89
N PRO A 115 46.04 -29.02 -29.10
CA PRO A 115 44.95 -29.92 -29.45
C PRO A 115 43.56 -29.27 -29.27
N ILE A 116 42.80 -29.15 -30.37
CA ILE A 116 41.45 -28.56 -30.45
C ILE A 116 40.47 -29.15 -29.43
N GLN A 117 40.63 -30.43 -29.08
CA GLN A 117 39.67 -31.20 -28.30
C GLN A 117 39.52 -30.69 -26.85
N LEU A 118 40.61 -30.23 -26.21
CA LEU A 118 40.59 -29.73 -24.83
C LEU A 118 39.94 -28.34 -24.71
N TYR A 119 40.04 -27.52 -25.75
CA TYR A 119 39.39 -26.22 -25.82
C TYR A 119 37.88 -26.35 -26.04
N MET A 120 37.50 -27.23 -26.97
CA MET A 120 36.08 -27.54 -27.22
C MET A 120 35.39 -28.08 -25.96
N SER A 121 36.04 -28.96 -25.18
CA SER A 121 35.46 -29.46 -23.93
C SER A 121 35.25 -28.34 -22.90
N ASN A 122 36.21 -27.43 -22.73
CA ASN A 122 36.11 -26.33 -21.77
C ASN A 122 35.02 -25.32 -22.15
N GLN A 123 34.87 -25.01 -23.45
CA GLN A 123 33.81 -24.12 -23.92
C GLN A 123 32.41 -24.72 -23.69
N ILE A 124 32.25 -26.02 -23.97
CA ILE A 124 30.99 -26.73 -23.71
C ILE A 124 30.66 -26.69 -22.21
N THR A 125 31.62 -26.97 -21.33
CA THR A 125 31.39 -26.90 -19.88
C THR A 125 31.02 -25.50 -19.42
N ALA A 126 31.69 -24.46 -19.94
CA ALA A 126 31.37 -23.07 -19.61
C ALA A 126 29.95 -22.67 -20.06
N MET A 127 29.54 -23.06 -21.27
CA MET A 127 28.18 -22.81 -21.78
C MET A 127 27.11 -23.46 -20.91
N VAL A 128 27.33 -24.71 -20.48
CA VAL A 128 26.39 -25.44 -19.62
C VAL A 128 26.27 -24.75 -18.25
N VAL A 129 27.40 -24.43 -17.61
CA VAL A 129 27.40 -23.74 -16.31
C VAL A 129 26.70 -22.37 -16.40
N PHE A 130 26.97 -21.60 -17.45
CA PHE A 130 26.36 -20.29 -17.62
C PHE A 130 24.85 -20.37 -17.90
N SER A 131 24.41 -21.36 -18.68
CA SER A 131 22.98 -21.61 -18.93
C SER A 131 22.24 -21.96 -17.64
N ILE A 132 22.87 -22.75 -16.76
CA ILE A 132 22.33 -23.08 -15.43
C ILE A 132 22.25 -21.83 -14.56
N LEU A 133 23.31 -21.02 -14.48
CA LEU A 133 23.33 -19.77 -13.71
C LEU A 133 22.28 -18.77 -14.22
N PHE A 134 22.15 -18.61 -15.54
CA PHE A 134 21.14 -17.76 -16.16
C PHE A 134 19.72 -18.25 -15.84
N TYR A 135 19.46 -19.55 -15.95
CA TYR A 135 18.19 -20.15 -15.54
C TYR A 135 17.87 -19.87 -14.06
N PHE A 136 18.84 -20.03 -13.16
CA PHE A 136 18.65 -19.70 -11.74
C PHE A 136 18.43 -18.22 -11.51
N GLN A 137 19.12 -17.34 -12.22
CA GLN A 137 18.94 -15.88 -12.12
C GLN A 137 17.54 -15.46 -12.55
N GLU A 138 17.06 -15.94 -13.71
CA GLU A 138 15.70 -15.67 -14.18
C GLU A 138 14.66 -16.23 -13.21
N LYS A 139 14.88 -17.45 -12.70
CA LYS A 139 14.00 -18.06 -11.70
C LYS A 139 13.93 -17.25 -10.40
N MET A 140 15.05 -16.68 -9.95
CA MET A 140 15.09 -15.81 -8.76
C MET A 140 14.38 -14.49 -9.03
N ARG A 141 14.62 -13.86 -10.19
CA ARG A 141 13.94 -12.62 -10.60
C ARG A 141 12.43 -12.82 -10.69
N TYR A 142 11.99 -13.95 -11.25
CA TYR A 142 10.57 -14.31 -11.31
C TYR A 142 9.95 -14.49 -9.91
N LYS A 143 10.68 -15.10 -8.97
CA LYS A 143 10.22 -15.24 -7.58
C LYS A 143 10.11 -13.89 -6.86
N GLU A 144 11.12 -13.02 -7.00
CA GLU A 144 11.12 -11.67 -6.41
C GLU A 144 9.95 -10.85 -6.97
N PHE A 145 9.77 -10.82 -8.29
CA PHE A 145 8.65 -10.14 -8.94
C PHE A 145 7.29 -10.68 -8.47
N ARG A 146 7.13 -12.00 -8.35
CA ARG A 146 5.89 -12.60 -7.85
C ARG A 146 5.63 -12.24 -6.39
N ALA A 147 6.65 -12.24 -5.54
CA ALA A 147 6.54 -11.89 -4.13
C ALA A 147 6.13 -10.42 -3.94
N GLU A 148 6.71 -9.52 -4.73
CA GLU A 148 6.35 -8.10 -4.73
C GLU A 148 4.88 -7.88 -5.10
N ARG A 149 4.40 -8.52 -6.18
CA ARG A 149 3.01 -8.44 -6.62
C ARG A 149 2.01 -8.97 -5.60
N ILE A 150 2.35 -10.07 -4.90
CA ILE A 150 1.53 -10.61 -3.82
C ILE A 150 1.49 -9.61 -2.64
N SER A 151 2.65 -9.07 -2.25
CA SER A 151 2.72 -8.08 -1.16
C SER A 151 1.92 -6.80 -1.49
N GLU A 152 2.03 -6.29 -2.71
CA GLU A 152 1.22 -5.14 -3.17
C GLU A 152 -0.27 -5.45 -3.14
N TYR A 153 -0.68 -6.63 -3.61
CA TYR A 153 -2.07 -7.06 -3.60
C TYR A 153 -2.61 -7.16 -2.17
N GLU A 154 -1.86 -7.78 -1.26
CA GLU A 154 -2.22 -7.89 0.16
C GLU A 154 -2.31 -6.53 0.84
N LYS A 155 -1.34 -5.63 0.61
CA LYS A 155 -1.36 -4.26 1.11
C LYS A 155 -2.59 -3.50 0.59
N ARG A 156 -2.88 -3.58 -0.70
CA ARG A 156 -4.04 -2.93 -1.30
C ARG A 156 -5.35 -3.48 -0.75
N ARG A 157 -5.46 -4.80 -0.60
CA ARG A 157 -6.63 -5.45 0.00
C ARG A 157 -6.83 -5.02 1.45
N SER A 158 -5.78 -5.03 2.25
CA SER A 158 -5.81 -4.55 3.64
C SER A 158 -6.25 -3.09 3.71
N ARG A 159 -5.70 -2.23 2.83
CA ARG A 159 -6.07 -0.81 2.79
C ARG A 159 -7.52 -0.57 2.41
N ASN A 160 -8.03 -1.31 1.42
CA ASN A 160 -9.42 -1.21 1.02
C ASN A 160 -10.36 -1.59 2.15
N LEU A 161 -10.04 -2.64 2.92
CA LEU A 161 -10.84 -3.04 4.09
C LEU A 161 -10.83 -1.97 5.19
N LEU A 162 -9.67 -1.34 5.43
CA LEU A 162 -9.57 -0.25 6.41
C LEU A 162 -10.42 0.97 6.02
N ASN A 163 -10.44 1.34 4.74
CA ASN A 163 -11.27 2.42 4.21
C ASN A 163 -12.79 2.17 4.39
N LEU A 164 -13.22 0.90 4.57
CA LEU A 164 -14.63 0.58 4.84
C LEU A 164 -15.03 0.85 6.30
N ILE A 165 -14.06 0.93 7.20
CA ILE A 165 -14.30 1.02 8.65
C ILE A 165 -14.00 2.42 9.18
N LEU A 166 -12.99 3.09 8.61
CA LEU A 166 -12.50 4.38 9.09
C LEU A 166 -12.56 5.44 7.98
N PRO A 167 -12.93 6.69 8.31
CA PRO A 167 -12.87 7.79 7.36
C PRO A 167 -11.44 8.01 6.84
N GLY A 168 -11.31 8.39 5.56
CA GLY A 168 -10.00 8.52 4.90
C GLY A 168 -9.04 9.51 5.59
N LYS A 169 -9.57 10.58 6.21
CA LYS A 169 -8.77 11.53 7.01
C LYS A 169 -8.12 10.86 8.22
N ILE A 170 -8.90 10.06 8.95
CA ILE A 170 -8.44 9.34 10.14
C ILE A 170 -7.39 8.28 9.78
N LEU A 171 -7.54 7.63 8.63
CA LEU A 171 -6.55 6.67 8.13
C LEU A 171 -5.20 7.31 7.79
N LYS A 172 -5.20 8.55 7.28
CA LYS A 172 -3.95 9.29 7.05
C LYS A 172 -3.25 9.63 8.36
N GLU A 173 -4.01 10.11 9.35
CA GLU A 173 -3.46 10.40 10.68
C GLU A 173 -2.87 9.15 11.34
N LEU A 174 -3.52 7.99 11.21
CA LEU A 174 -3.01 6.72 11.70
C LEU A 174 -1.71 6.29 11.00
N ASP A 175 -1.57 6.53 9.69
CA ASP A 175 -0.34 6.21 8.97
C ASP A 175 0.82 7.12 9.38
N GLU A 176 0.54 8.41 9.59
CA GLU A 176 1.56 9.43 9.86
C GLU A 176 2.01 9.40 11.33
N ASN A 177 1.06 9.28 12.26
CA ASN A 177 1.30 9.48 13.69
C ASN A 177 1.21 8.18 14.50
N GLY A 178 0.69 7.09 13.92
CA GLY A 178 0.42 5.84 14.62
C GLY A 178 -0.77 5.89 15.59
N CYS A 179 -1.37 7.06 15.80
CA CYS A 179 -2.56 7.30 16.61
C CYS A 179 -3.41 8.44 16.00
N SER A 180 -4.69 8.52 16.39
CA SER A 180 -5.57 9.64 16.08
C SER A 180 -6.17 10.15 17.39
N GLU A 181 -5.95 11.43 17.69
CA GLU A 181 -6.46 12.05 18.90
C GLU A 181 -7.94 12.45 18.72
N PRO A 182 -8.77 12.40 19.78
CA PRO A 182 -10.13 12.89 19.71
C PRO A 182 -10.18 14.37 19.34
N VAL A 183 -11.00 14.71 18.33
CA VAL A 183 -11.17 16.08 17.84
C VAL A 183 -12.49 16.65 18.35
N LEU A 184 -12.42 17.86 18.89
CA LEU A 184 -13.60 18.64 19.29
C LEU A 184 -14.13 19.46 18.12
N TYR A 185 -15.39 19.24 17.76
CA TYR A 185 -16.11 20.01 16.74
C TYR A 185 -17.10 20.94 17.44
N GLU A 186 -16.93 22.27 17.27
CA GLU A 186 -17.80 23.26 17.90
C GLU A 186 -19.24 23.24 17.34
N SER A 187 -19.42 22.82 16.10
CA SER A 187 -20.72 22.69 15.46
C SER A 187 -20.73 21.54 14.46
N ALA A 188 -21.61 20.57 14.70
CA ALA A 188 -21.95 19.50 13.77
C ALA A 188 -23.46 19.23 13.86
N SER A 189 -24.05 18.71 12.80
CA SER A 189 -25.44 18.21 12.83
C SER A 189 -25.46 16.71 12.89
N ILE A 190 -26.31 16.17 13.77
CA ILE A 190 -26.48 14.75 14.00
C ILE A 190 -27.90 14.39 13.60
N LEU A 191 -28.03 13.39 12.73
CA LEU A 191 -29.30 12.84 12.26
C LEU A 191 -29.43 11.41 12.80
N PHE A 192 -30.53 11.16 13.48
CA PHE A 192 -30.98 9.83 13.88
C PHE A 192 -32.24 9.46 13.11
N THR A 193 -32.31 8.20 12.68
CA THR A 193 -33.56 7.58 12.25
C THR A 193 -33.84 6.33 13.06
N ASP A 194 -35.11 5.98 13.19
CA ASP A 194 -35.58 4.76 13.83
C ASP A 194 -36.81 4.21 13.11
N PHE A 195 -37.01 2.89 13.14
CA PHE A 195 -38.17 2.25 12.54
C PHE A 195 -39.38 2.30 13.49
N VAL A 196 -40.51 2.77 12.97
CA VAL A 196 -41.76 2.81 13.73
C VAL A 196 -42.28 1.39 13.95
N ASN A 197 -42.60 1.07 15.21
CA ASN A 197 -43.14 -0.24 15.61
C ASN A 197 -42.24 -1.42 15.23
N PHE A 198 -40.92 -1.23 15.23
CA PHE A 198 -39.97 -2.23 14.75
C PHE A 198 -40.21 -3.64 15.31
N THR A 199 -40.31 -3.77 16.65
CA THR A 199 -40.53 -5.05 17.33
C THR A 199 -41.77 -5.79 16.82
N LYS A 200 -42.88 -5.07 16.61
CA LYS A 200 -44.14 -5.67 16.15
C LYS A 200 -44.08 -6.09 14.69
N ILE A 201 -43.44 -5.29 13.85
CA ILE A 201 -43.34 -5.60 12.42
C ILE A 201 -42.37 -6.77 12.22
N CYS A 202 -41.29 -6.87 13.01
CA CYS A 202 -40.32 -7.97 12.98
C CYS A 202 -40.95 -9.36 13.19
N GLU A 203 -42.06 -9.46 13.93
CA GLU A 203 -42.78 -10.73 14.14
C GLU A 203 -43.29 -11.34 12.81
N ASN A 204 -43.40 -10.54 11.75
CA ASN A 204 -43.82 -10.99 10.42
C ASN A 204 -42.68 -11.49 9.54
N PHE A 205 -41.44 -11.49 10.04
CA PHE A 205 -40.25 -11.83 9.26
C PHE A 205 -39.48 -12.97 9.91
N SER A 206 -38.93 -13.87 9.09
CA SER A 206 -37.83 -14.72 9.55
C SER A 206 -36.57 -13.88 9.80
N PRO A 207 -35.62 -14.33 10.63
CA PRO A 207 -34.37 -13.60 10.86
C PRO A 207 -33.61 -13.26 9.59
N LYS A 208 -33.64 -14.14 8.58
CA LYS A 208 -32.98 -13.91 7.29
C LYS A 208 -33.69 -12.83 6.46
N GLU A 209 -35.02 -12.85 6.44
CA GLU A 209 -35.79 -11.84 5.70
C GLU A 209 -35.64 -10.46 6.36
N LEU A 210 -35.70 -10.39 7.70
CA LEU A 210 -35.49 -9.14 8.42
C LEU A 210 -34.12 -8.53 8.13
N LEU A 211 -33.06 -9.34 8.18
CA LEU A 211 -31.70 -8.87 7.87
C LEU A 211 -31.59 -8.38 6.42
N ASN A 212 -32.21 -9.08 5.46
CA ASN A 212 -32.23 -8.63 4.06
C ASN A 212 -33.00 -7.31 3.88
N GLU A 213 -34.11 -7.11 4.60
CA GLU A 213 -34.86 -5.84 4.56
C GLU A 213 -34.03 -4.68 5.10
N LEU A 214 -33.37 -4.88 6.24
CA LEU A 214 -32.48 -3.89 6.84
C LEU A 214 -31.30 -3.58 5.91
N ASP A 215 -30.71 -4.60 5.27
CA ASP A 215 -29.60 -4.42 4.33
C ASP A 215 -30.02 -3.59 3.11
N ILE A 216 -31.19 -3.85 2.53
CA ILE A 216 -31.73 -3.06 1.40
C ILE A 216 -31.92 -1.60 1.80
N ILE A 217 -32.55 -1.35 2.95
CA ILE A 217 -32.88 0.02 3.38
C ILE A 217 -31.62 0.78 3.79
N PHE A 218 -30.74 0.17 4.59
CA PHE A 218 -29.51 0.83 5.04
C PHE A 218 -28.51 1.01 3.90
N SER A 219 -28.45 0.12 2.92
CA SER A 219 -27.65 0.34 1.70
C SER A 219 -28.14 1.54 0.90
N ALA A 220 -29.46 1.72 0.80
CA ALA A 220 -30.03 2.91 0.16
C ALA A 220 -29.74 4.19 0.96
N PHE A 221 -29.79 4.11 2.29
CA PHE A 221 -29.44 5.23 3.15
C PHE A 221 -27.96 5.60 3.03
N ASP A 222 -27.07 4.62 2.95
CA ASP A 222 -25.63 4.86 2.74
C ASP A 222 -25.37 5.66 1.45
N LEU A 223 -26.05 5.31 0.35
CA LEU A 223 -25.95 6.04 -0.92
C LEU A 223 -26.50 7.47 -0.82
N ILE A 224 -27.61 7.68 -0.09
CA ILE A 224 -28.18 9.02 0.12
C ILE A 224 -27.27 9.86 1.01
N VAL A 225 -26.71 9.28 2.07
CA VAL A 225 -25.74 9.94 2.97
C VAL A 225 -24.52 10.41 2.19
N GLU A 226 -23.95 9.54 1.35
CA GLU A 226 -22.82 9.87 0.49
C GLU A 226 -23.18 11.00 -0.50
N LYS A 227 -24.36 10.95 -1.14
CA LYS A 227 -24.85 12.00 -2.05
C LYS A 227 -24.89 13.40 -1.39
N HIS A 228 -25.20 13.48 -0.09
CA HIS A 228 -25.26 14.74 0.66
C HIS A 228 -23.95 15.09 1.36
N GLY A 229 -22.86 14.34 1.13
CA GLY A 229 -21.56 14.59 1.76
C GLY A 229 -21.59 14.40 3.29
N LEU A 230 -22.51 13.58 3.79
CA LEU A 230 -22.63 13.26 5.20
C LEU A 230 -21.79 12.03 5.54
N GLN A 231 -21.43 11.88 6.80
CA GLN A 231 -20.69 10.72 7.31
C GLN A 231 -21.64 9.79 8.06
N LYS A 232 -21.75 8.54 7.61
CA LYS A 232 -22.33 7.45 8.41
C LYS A 232 -21.46 7.23 9.64
N ILE A 233 -22.08 7.18 10.82
CA ILE A 233 -21.39 6.85 12.08
C ILE A 233 -21.59 5.37 12.38
N LYS A 234 -22.83 4.94 12.58
CA LYS A 234 -23.16 3.55 12.93
C LYS A 234 -24.64 3.27 12.76
N THR A 235 -24.98 1.99 12.77
CA THR A 235 -26.32 1.50 13.05
C THR A 235 -26.42 1.07 14.51
N ILE A 236 -27.58 1.27 15.13
CA ILE A 236 -27.84 0.93 16.54
C ILE A 236 -29.13 0.12 16.58
N GLY A 237 -29.03 -1.20 16.40
CA GLY A 237 -30.21 -2.04 16.19
C GLY A 237 -30.93 -1.64 14.90
N ASP A 238 -32.15 -1.14 15.04
CA ASP A 238 -33.04 -0.62 14.02
C ASP A 238 -32.83 0.87 13.71
N ALA A 239 -32.00 1.56 14.49
CA ALA A 239 -31.69 2.96 14.27
C ALA A 239 -30.48 3.16 13.33
N TYR A 240 -30.51 4.27 12.57
CA TYR A 240 -29.42 4.70 11.69
C TYR A 240 -28.92 6.08 12.13
N MET A 241 -27.60 6.26 12.18
CA MET A 241 -26.97 7.49 12.64
C MET A 241 -25.95 8.02 11.63
N CYS A 242 -26.13 9.26 11.21
CA CYS A 242 -25.15 9.99 10.39
C CYS A 242 -24.97 11.43 10.87
N THR A 243 -23.92 12.09 10.39
CA THR A 243 -23.56 13.45 10.79
C THR A 243 -23.08 14.28 9.61
N GLY A 244 -23.35 15.59 9.68
CA GLY A 244 -22.76 16.61 8.81
C GLY A 244 -21.77 17.48 9.59
N GLY A 245 -20.72 17.95 8.91
CA GLY A 245 -19.65 18.76 9.50
C GLY A 245 -18.53 17.96 10.15
N ILE A 246 -18.54 16.62 9.97
CA ILE A 246 -17.53 15.67 10.45
C ILE A 246 -17.31 14.62 9.35
N PRO A 247 -16.06 14.20 9.06
CA PRO A 247 -14.79 14.65 9.68
C PRO A 247 -14.26 15.99 9.12
N GLU A 248 -14.91 16.51 8.08
CA GLU A 248 -14.61 17.82 7.49
C GLU A 248 -15.65 18.85 7.93
N VAL A 249 -15.16 19.95 8.51
CA VAL A 249 -16.02 21.04 8.97
C VAL A 249 -16.64 21.72 7.75
N ASN A 250 -17.96 21.81 7.73
CA ASN A 250 -18.71 22.55 6.72
C ASN A 250 -19.66 23.56 7.39
N LYS A 251 -20.16 24.56 6.67
CA LYS A 251 -21.17 25.50 7.19
C LYS A 251 -22.60 25.06 6.90
N SER A 252 -22.77 24.15 5.94
CA SER A 252 -24.06 23.66 5.46
C SER A 252 -24.56 22.42 6.22
N HIS A 253 -23.86 21.92 7.24
CA HIS A 253 -24.14 20.63 7.89
C HIS A 253 -25.62 20.43 8.24
N ALA A 254 -26.27 21.46 8.80
CA ALA A 254 -27.68 21.39 9.17
C ALA A 254 -28.61 21.29 7.95
N LYS A 255 -28.28 22.02 6.88
CA LYS A 255 -29.01 22.01 5.61
C LYS A 255 -28.84 20.66 4.90
N ASP A 256 -27.61 20.15 4.85
CA ASP A 256 -27.27 18.86 4.24
C ASP A 256 -27.99 17.71 4.96
N CYS A 257 -28.03 17.74 6.30
CA CYS A 257 -28.80 16.78 7.09
C CYS A 257 -30.31 16.84 6.80
N ILE A 258 -30.90 18.03 6.64
CA ILE A 258 -32.34 18.14 6.31
C ILE A 258 -32.62 17.63 4.90
N HIS A 259 -31.80 17.94 3.91
CA HIS A 259 -31.95 17.38 2.56
C HIS A 259 -31.81 15.86 2.54
N CYS A 260 -30.84 15.31 3.27
CA CYS A 260 -30.70 13.87 3.46
C CYS A 260 -31.95 13.25 4.10
N ALA A 261 -32.50 13.88 5.14
CA ALA A 261 -33.72 13.42 5.79
C ALA A 261 -34.94 13.43 4.83
N ILE A 262 -35.06 14.44 3.98
CA ILE A 262 -36.12 14.50 2.95
C ILE A 262 -35.98 13.34 1.94
N ASP A 263 -34.75 13.04 1.52
CA ASP A 263 -34.47 11.92 0.60
C ASP A 263 -34.75 10.57 1.27
N PHE A 264 -34.43 10.40 2.56
CA PHE A 264 -34.81 9.21 3.34
C PHE A 264 -36.33 9.01 3.37
N ILE A 265 -37.09 10.06 3.68
CA ILE A 265 -38.56 10.00 3.69
C ILE A 265 -39.11 9.64 2.31
N SER A 266 -38.55 10.25 1.25
CA SER A 266 -38.97 10.00 -0.13
C SER A 266 -38.68 8.55 -0.55
N TYR A 267 -37.50 8.02 -0.22
CA TYR A 267 -37.16 6.62 -0.46
C TYR A 267 -38.10 5.67 0.28
N MET A 268 -38.33 5.90 1.58
CA MET A 268 -39.20 5.05 2.40
C MET A 268 -40.65 5.07 1.92
N LYS A 269 -41.16 6.22 1.46
CA LYS A 269 -42.50 6.31 0.84
C LYS A 269 -42.60 5.43 -0.40
N ASN A 270 -41.65 5.56 -1.32
CA ASN A 270 -41.62 4.75 -2.55
C ASN A 270 -41.49 3.26 -2.23
N TYR A 271 -40.64 2.92 -1.26
CA TYR A 271 -40.45 1.54 -0.80
C TYR A 271 -41.74 0.95 -0.22
N ALA A 272 -42.41 1.71 0.66
CA ALA A 272 -43.68 1.32 1.25
C ALA A 272 -44.80 1.16 0.22
N GLU A 273 -44.86 2.00 -0.81
CA GLU A 273 -45.83 1.85 -1.90
C GLU A 273 -45.66 0.54 -2.67
N VAL A 274 -44.42 0.16 -2.99
CA VAL A 274 -44.13 -1.12 -3.65
C VAL A 274 -44.53 -2.31 -2.78
N LYS A 275 -44.17 -2.28 -1.49
CA LYS A 275 -44.55 -3.33 -0.53
C LYS A 275 -46.06 -3.45 -0.38
N LYS A 276 -46.75 -2.32 -0.24
CA LYS A 276 -48.21 -2.26 -0.11
C LYS A 276 -48.93 -2.81 -1.34
N LYS A 277 -48.46 -2.51 -2.56
CA LYS A 277 -49.00 -3.08 -3.81
C LYS A 277 -48.88 -4.61 -3.87
N ASN A 278 -47.86 -5.17 -3.23
CA ASN A 278 -47.61 -6.60 -3.17
C ASN A 278 -48.22 -7.28 -1.92
N GLY A 279 -48.97 -6.57 -1.08
CA GLY A 279 -49.54 -7.10 0.16
C GLY A 279 -48.49 -7.48 1.21
N LEU A 280 -47.29 -6.90 1.13
CA LEU A 280 -46.19 -7.17 2.05
C LEU A 280 -46.15 -6.14 3.20
N PRO A 281 -45.65 -6.52 4.39
CA PRO A 281 -45.37 -5.56 5.46
C PRO A 281 -44.39 -4.48 4.97
N PHE A 282 -44.58 -3.26 5.47
CA PHE A 282 -43.75 -2.10 5.16
C PHE A 282 -43.33 -1.39 6.44
N TRP A 283 -42.30 -0.56 6.31
CA TRP A 283 -41.70 0.17 7.42
C TRP A 283 -41.94 1.67 7.25
N GLU A 284 -42.17 2.35 8.36
CA GLU A 284 -42.11 3.80 8.46
C GLU A 284 -40.92 4.18 9.33
N ILE A 285 -40.38 5.38 9.13
CA ILE A 285 -39.27 5.88 9.94
C ILE A 285 -39.65 7.17 10.65
N ARG A 286 -39.04 7.37 11.81
CA ARG A 286 -38.95 8.66 12.49
C ARG A 286 -37.58 9.25 12.25
N ILE A 287 -37.50 10.58 12.14
CA ILE A 287 -36.22 11.27 11.98
C ILE A 287 -36.10 12.39 13.02
N GLY A 288 -34.94 12.48 13.65
CA GLY A 288 -34.56 13.53 14.58
C GLY A 288 -33.21 14.17 14.22
N ILE A 289 -33.15 15.51 14.23
CA ILE A 289 -31.92 16.25 13.92
C ILE A 289 -31.62 17.26 15.01
N ASN A 290 -30.40 17.23 15.53
CA ASN A 290 -29.89 18.26 16.44
C ASN A 290 -28.51 18.74 16.00
N SER A 291 -28.23 20.02 16.23
CA SER A 291 -26.95 20.64 15.92
C SER A 291 -26.27 21.13 17.20
N GLY A 292 -24.95 20.96 17.30
CA GLY A 292 -24.16 21.45 18.41
C GLY A 292 -22.78 20.82 18.51
N LYS A 293 -22.17 21.01 19.68
CA LYS A 293 -20.79 20.60 19.96
C LYS A 293 -20.67 19.09 20.19
N VAL A 294 -19.71 18.46 19.55
CA VAL A 294 -19.42 17.03 19.68
C VAL A 294 -17.93 16.74 19.67
N ILE A 295 -17.54 15.64 20.28
CA ILE A 295 -16.20 15.07 20.24
C ILE A 295 -16.26 13.88 19.28
N ALA A 296 -15.38 13.82 18.29
CA ALA A 296 -15.25 12.66 17.41
C ALA A 296 -13.88 12.01 17.59
N GLY A 297 -13.79 10.69 17.44
CA GLY A 297 -12.53 9.99 17.58
C GLY A 297 -12.68 8.48 17.39
N ILE A 298 -11.54 7.79 17.43
CA ILE A 298 -11.52 6.34 17.39
C ILE A 298 -11.50 5.79 18.82
N ILE A 299 -12.34 4.80 19.09
CA ILE A 299 -12.28 4.02 20.33
C ILE A 299 -11.96 2.55 20.04
N GLY A 300 -11.28 1.91 20.98
CA GLY A 300 -11.00 0.47 20.97
C GLY A 300 -9.56 0.13 20.55
N GLU A 301 -8.99 -0.91 21.17
CA GLU A 301 -7.67 -1.45 20.83
C GLU A 301 -7.70 -2.58 19.81
N LYS A 302 -8.85 -3.25 19.67
CA LYS A 302 -9.04 -4.42 18.77
C LYS A 302 -10.13 -4.21 17.73
N PHE A 303 -11.23 -3.56 18.13
CA PHE A 303 -12.32 -3.19 17.25
C PHE A 303 -12.36 -1.68 17.17
N PHE A 304 -11.56 -1.11 16.27
CA PHE A 304 -11.54 0.33 16.02
C PHE A 304 -12.90 0.76 15.48
N ALA A 305 -13.56 1.68 16.19
CA ALA A 305 -14.79 2.31 15.73
C ALA A 305 -14.60 3.82 15.77
N TYR A 306 -14.85 4.48 14.64
CA TYR A 306 -14.98 5.93 14.61
C TYR A 306 -16.38 6.30 15.09
N ASP A 307 -16.47 7.13 16.12
CA ASP A 307 -17.74 7.48 16.76
C ASP A 307 -17.74 8.94 17.23
N ILE A 308 -18.92 9.43 17.60
CA ILE A 308 -19.09 10.77 18.16
C ILE A 308 -19.78 10.74 19.53
N TRP A 309 -19.33 11.60 20.41
CA TRP A 309 -19.82 11.76 21.77
C TRP A 309 -20.14 13.21 22.07
N GLY A 310 -21.03 13.42 23.04
CA GLY A 310 -21.40 14.73 23.52
C GLY A 310 -22.88 14.85 23.75
N ASP A 311 -23.27 15.91 24.44
CA ASP A 311 -24.66 16.14 24.80
C ASP A 311 -25.56 16.31 23.56
N SER A 312 -25.01 16.91 22.51
CA SER A 312 -25.72 17.11 21.24
C SER A 312 -26.14 15.81 20.56
N VAL A 313 -25.41 14.71 20.77
CA VAL A 313 -25.77 13.37 20.26
C VAL A 313 -27.01 12.85 21.01
N ASN A 314 -27.03 13.00 22.33
CA ASN A 314 -28.17 12.60 23.15
C ASN A 314 -29.42 13.41 22.81
N VAL A 315 -29.29 14.73 22.60
CA VAL A 315 -30.41 15.57 22.17
C VAL A 315 -30.91 15.15 20.79
N ALA A 316 -30.04 14.79 19.85
CA ALA A 316 -30.45 14.28 18.53
C ALA A 316 -31.29 13.00 18.63
N SER A 317 -30.84 12.03 19.44
CA SER A 317 -31.62 10.82 19.73
C SER A 317 -32.98 11.17 20.36
N ARG A 318 -33.05 12.16 21.25
CA ARG A 318 -34.33 12.62 21.82
C ARG A 318 -35.23 13.32 20.80
N MET A 319 -34.67 14.03 19.81
CA MET A 319 -35.45 14.58 18.70
C MET A 319 -36.08 13.47 17.88
N GLU A 320 -35.37 12.37 17.63
CA GLU A 320 -35.88 11.23 16.88
C GLU A 320 -37.04 10.59 17.66
N SER A 321 -36.81 10.26 18.94
CA SER A 321 -37.81 9.51 19.71
C SER A 321 -39.07 10.32 19.99
N ALA A 322 -38.96 11.66 19.97
CA ALA A 322 -40.09 12.59 20.07
C ALA A 322 -40.73 12.93 18.70
N SER A 323 -40.20 12.39 17.61
CA SER A 323 -40.72 12.60 16.25
C SER A 323 -41.95 11.74 15.99
N GLU A 324 -42.64 12.06 14.89
CA GLU A 324 -43.81 11.34 14.41
C GLU A 324 -43.45 10.54 13.15
N PRO A 325 -44.18 9.44 12.84
CA PRO A 325 -43.95 8.65 11.64
C PRO A 325 -43.91 9.52 10.39
N SER A 326 -42.89 9.30 9.56
CA SER A 326 -42.69 10.01 8.30
C SER A 326 -42.50 11.54 8.44
N LYS A 327 -42.12 12.04 9.63
CA LYS A 327 -41.81 13.45 9.91
C LYS A 327 -40.35 13.65 10.30
N ILE A 328 -39.84 14.85 10.02
CA ILE A 328 -38.48 15.28 10.36
C ILE A 328 -38.58 16.26 11.52
N ASN A 329 -38.19 15.83 12.71
CA ASN A 329 -38.18 16.65 13.92
C ASN A 329 -36.80 17.27 14.14
N VAL A 330 -36.75 18.57 14.40
CA VAL A 330 -35.49 19.29 14.64
C VAL A 330 -35.53 20.06 15.95
N SER A 331 -34.37 20.17 16.59
CA SER A 331 -34.19 21.01 17.76
C SER A 331 -34.17 22.50 17.42
N GLN A 332 -34.33 23.34 18.44
CA GLN A 332 -34.10 24.79 18.34
C GLN A 332 -32.75 25.14 17.69
N SER A 333 -31.66 24.48 18.08
CA SER A 333 -30.32 24.79 17.57
C SER A 333 -30.19 24.50 16.07
N THR A 334 -30.79 23.42 15.58
CA THR A 334 -30.85 23.15 14.13
C THR A 334 -31.74 24.15 13.43
N TYR A 335 -32.91 24.47 13.99
CA TYR A 335 -33.83 25.46 13.43
C TYR A 335 -33.13 26.81 13.24
N ASP A 336 -32.40 27.30 14.25
CA ASP A 336 -31.74 28.59 14.16
C ASP A 336 -30.70 28.70 13.04
N LEU A 337 -30.09 27.57 12.66
CA LEU A 337 -29.12 27.50 11.57
C LEU A 337 -29.75 27.54 10.17
N VAL A 338 -31.02 27.11 10.04
CA VAL A 338 -31.64 26.87 8.73
C VAL A 338 -33.07 27.41 8.59
N LYS A 339 -33.54 28.23 9.54
CA LYS A 339 -34.89 28.83 9.55
C LYS A 339 -35.22 29.66 8.32
N THR A 340 -34.20 30.13 7.59
CA THR A 340 -34.34 30.87 6.33
C THR A 340 -34.40 29.97 5.10
N ASP A 341 -33.90 28.73 5.21
CA ASP A 341 -33.77 27.79 4.10
C ASP A 341 -35.00 26.88 3.97
N PHE A 342 -35.69 26.57 5.07
CA PHE A 342 -36.83 25.66 5.09
C PHE A 342 -38.03 26.25 5.84
N ARG A 343 -39.21 25.69 5.58
CA ARG A 343 -40.42 26.01 6.34
C ARG A 343 -40.61 25.02 7.48
N PHE A 344 -41.09 25.53 8.61
CA PHE A 344 -41.21 24.78 9.85
C PHE A 344 -42.57 24.93 10.50
N ILE A 345 -43.05 23.86 11.13
CA ILE A 345 -44.19 23.87 12.02
C ILE A 345 -43.66 23.82 13.45
N ASN A 346 -43.95 24.87 14.23
CA ASN A 346 -43.56 24.94 15.63
C ASN A 346 -44.40 23.97 16.47
N ARG A 347 -43.73 23.10 17.25
CA ARG A 347 -44.38 22.10 18.13
C ARG A 347 -44.55 22.59 19.57
N GLY A 348 -44.04 23.77 19.88
CA GLY A 348 -43.96 24.30 21.23
C GLY A 348 -42.81 23.69 22.02
N LYS A 349 -42.90 23.80 23.35
CA LYS A 349 -41.95 23.22 24.28
C LYS A 349 -42.41 21.82 24.68
N ASN A 350 -41.59 20.81 24.42
CA ASN A 350 -41.87 19.43 24.78
C ASN A 350 -40.93 19.00 25.91
N LEU A 351 -41.48 18.26 26.87
CA LEU A 351 -40.69 17.71 27.97
C LEU A 351 -39.85 16.53 27.48
N ILE A 352 -38.53 16.68 27.54
CA ILE A 352 -37.57 15.65 27.18
C ILE A 352 -36.94 15.05 28.44
N LYS A 353 -36.92 13.72 28.50
CA LYS A 353 -36.27 12.97 29.58
C LYS A 353 -34.81 13.39 29.75
N GLY A 354 -34.49 13.97 30.91
CA GLY A 354 -33.14 14.39 31.29
C GLY A 354 -32.69 15.74 30.71
N LYS A 355 -33.58 16.47 30.01
CA LYS A 355 -33.27 17.79 29.41
C LYS A 355 -34.24 18.90 29.81
N GLY A 356 -35.41 18.56 30.34
CA GLY A 356 -36.45 19.52 30.64
C GLY A 356 -37.22 19.90 29.38
N GLU A 357 -37.76 21.11 29.35
CA GLU A 357 -38.52 21.62 28.20
C GLU A 357 -37.59 22.10 27.09
N MET A 358 -37.79 21.58 25.87
CA MET A 358 -37.07 22.04 24.68
C MET A 358 -38.05 22.35 23.55
N SER A 359 -37.78 23.46 22.84
CA SER A 359 -38.52 23.80 21.62
C SER A 359 -38.15 22.85 20.49
N MET A 360 -39.17 22.36 19.78
CA MET A 360 -39.02 21.47 18.63
C MET A 360 -39.82 21.97 17.42
N TYR A 361 -39.37 21.57 16.24
CA TYR A 361 -39.98 21.98 14.98
C TYR A 361 -40.05 20.81 14.01
N PHE A 362 -41.16 20.69 13.29
CA PHE A 362 -41.22 19.81 12.12
C PHE A 362 -40.82 20.56 10.86
N VAL A 363 -39.97 19.96 10.04
CA VAL A 363 -39.69 20.44 8.68
C VAL A 363 -40.92 20.14 7.79
N GLN A 364 -41.37 21.13 7.03
CA GLN A 364 -42.38 20.91 5.98
C GLN A 364 -41.71 20.37 4.71
N THR A 365 -42.25 19.28 4.17
CA THR A 365 -41.70 18.57 3.01
C THR A 365 -42.68 18.59 1.82
N ASP A 366 -43.49 19.65 1.72
CA ASP A 366 -44.58 19.79 0.74
C ASP A 366 -44.08 19.96 -0.70
#